data_AF-A0A167GQA2-F1
#
_entry.id   AF-A0A167GQA2-F1
#
_cell.length_a   1.000
_cell.length_b   1.000
_cell.length_c   1.000
_cell.angle_alpha   90.00
_cell.angle_beta   90.00
_cell.angle_gamma   90.00
#
_symmetry.space_group_name_H-M   'P 1'
#
loop_
_entity.id
_entity.type
_entity.pdbx_description
1 polymer ?
#
loop_
_entity_poly.entity_id
_entity_poly.type
_entity_poly.pdbx_seq_one_letter_code
_entity_poly.pdbx_strand_id
1 'polypeptide(L)'
;NGRAVRSLVGCLARNECAQNQTGVVFLASPKFGPGIESYNNAERAWALSVQNALQQLGYTYLWFPSLADASATYRLFPDLVKLVLAEGSDVAQCFDSPHCIKSPSNALGFPTWKLFSFSPEGAVTGPLGAEWVLAPDEFGTGAQVLGYSVEDACRARPFVRRAEREQHVYVLGDRLSYWYHRDYAWDDGAFWGLRDAFYLEMTLVGGLVNDTQWDTYWPPYMDNYGAMSAEDYYSLLGHSEVLVGTGLPANSPAPYEALCFGVPFINPILRWDEKRPFHRESWVTQNDALKHLEPPYVYHVKKMDREGLVKAVRAARATPIGRFIAPHMYQSALRQRVGELVETDWHAKAQQLLSRRVAAFEGPVRAPHFS
;
A
#
# COMPACT_ATOMS: atom_id res chain seq x y z
N ASN A 1 1.49 -14.85 18.41
CA ASN A 1 1.95 -14.32 19.72
C ASN A 1 2.61 -15.34 20.63
N GLY A 2 1.94 -16.42 21.09
CA GLY A 2 2.51 -17.31 22.12
C GLY A 2 3.91 -17.88 21.82
N ARG A 3 4.20 -18.24 20.56
CA ARG A 3 5.56 -18.65 20.13
C ARG A 3 6.59 -17.51 20.27
N ALA A 4 6.23 -16.32 19.80
CA ALA A 4 7.11 -15.13 19.86
C ALA A 4 7.42 -14.73 21.31
N VAL A 5 6.40 -14.71 22.19
CA VAL A 5 6.59 -14.40 23.62
C VAL A 5 7.48 -15.44 24.30
N ARG A 6 7.26 -16.74 24.06
CA ARG A 6 8.14 -17.80 24.62
C ARG A 6 9.58 -17.67 24.14
N SER A 7 9.78 -17.35 22.85
CA SER A 7 11.11 -17.12 22.28
C SER A 7 11.80 -15.92 22.95
N LEU A 8 11.09 -14.80 23.08
CA LEU A 8 11.57 -13.59 23.74
C LEU A 8 11.93 -13.84 25.22
N VAL A 9 11.00 -14.41 25.99
CA VAL A 9 11.25 -14.72 27.42
C VAL A 9 12.40 -15.70 27.56
N GLY A 10 12.47 -16.72 26.70
CA GLY A 10 13.55 -17.71 26.72
C GLY A 10 14.93 -17.09 26.44
N CYS A 11 15.01 -16.18 25.46
CA CYS A 11 16.28 -15.52 25.15
C CYS A 11 16.69 -14.52 26.25
N LEU A 12 15.73 -13.78 26.83
CA LEU A 12 15.98 -12.86 27.93
C LEU A 12 16.50 -13.60 29.16
N ALA A 13 15.88 -14.74 29.51
CA ALA A 13 16.28 -15.54 30.66
C ALA A 13 17.70 -16.13 30.53
N ARG A 14 18.15 -16.39 29.29
CA ARG A 14 19.51 -16.91 29.01
C ARG A 14 20.53 -15.82 28.66
N ASN A 15 20.08 -14.58 28.47
CA ASN A 15 20.89 -13.49 27.93
C ASN A 15 21.52 -13.83 26.55
N GLU A 16 20.73 -14.50 25.69
CA GLU A 16 21.15 -15.01 24.36
C GLU A 16 20.23 -14.45 23.25
N CYS A 17 19.62 -13.28 23.45
CA CYS A 17 18.76 -12.70 22.43
C CYS A 17 19.57 -12.34 21.19
N ALA A 18 19.03 -12.72 20.02
CA ALA A 18 19.57 -12.30 18.74
C ALA A 18 19.47 -10.77 18.59
N GLN A 19 20.19 -10.23 17.60
CA GLN A 19 20.11 -8.81 17.26
C GLN A 19 18.63 -8.42 17.05
N ASN A 20 18.23 -7.30 17.67
CA ASN A 20 16.89 -6.72 17.62
C ASN A 20 15.75 -7.57 18.21
N GLN A 21 16.01 -8.79 18.67
CA GLN A 21 14.96 -9.69 19.18
C GLN A 21 14.23 -9.11 20.40
N THR A 22 14.91 -8.30 21.21
CA THR A 22 14.33 -7.59 22.36
C THR A 22 13.52 -6.36 21.99
N GLY A 23 13.67 -5.84 20.77
CA GLY A 23 12.85 -4.76 20.24
C GLY A 23 11.49 -5.30 19.81
N VAL A 24 10.45 -4.98 20.58
CA VAL A 24 9.10 -5.48 20.33
C VAL A 24 8.27 -4.46 19.56
N VAL A 25 7.61 -4.89 18.49
CA VAL A 25 6.67 -4.07 17.71
C VAL A 25 5.26 -4.63 17.84
N PHE A 26 4.30 -3.78 18.21
CA PHE A 26 2.90 -4.19 18.28
C PHE A 26 2.20 -3.86 16.97
N LEU A 27 1.52 -4.85 16.42
CA LEU A 27 0.71 -4.75 15.21
C LEU A 27 -0.75 -4.88 15.60
N ALA A 28 -1.35 -3.78 16.05
CA ALA A 28 -2.69 -3.69 16.62
C ALA A 28 -3.73 -3.27 15.56
N SER A 29 -3.89 -4.10 14.53
CA SER A 29 -4.87 -3.90 13.47
C SER A 29 -5.30 -5.25 12.88
N PRO A 30 -6.56 -5.39 12.45
CA PRO A 30 -7.05 -6.61 11.81
C PRO A 30 -6.33 -6.91 10.48
N LYS A 31 -5.68 -5.92 9.86
CA LYS A 31 -4.92 -6.08 8.60
C LYS A 31 -3.71 -7.01 8.74
N PHE A 32 -3.17 -7.13 9.95
CA PHE A 32 -2.00 -7.96 10.27
C PHE A 32 -2.35 -9.39 10.73
N GLY A 33 -3.64 -9.75 10.75
CA GLY A 33 -4.13 -10.95 11.41
C GLY A 33 -4.02 -12.25 10.62
N PRO A 34 -4.60 -13.34 11.15
CA PRO A 34 -4.65 -14.64 10.48
C PRO A 34 -5.26 -14.53 9.08
N GLY A 35 -4.72 -15.32 8.14
CA GLY A 35 -5.14 -15.29 6.75
C GLY A 35 -4.69 -14.02 6.02
N ILE A 36 -3.68 -13.30 6.50
CA ILE A 36 -3.12 -12.16 5.77
C ILE A 36 -2.68 -12.53 4.35
N GLU A 37 -2.21 -13.77 4.16
CA GLU A 37 -1.76 -14.32 2.88
C GLU A 37 -2.90 -14.73 1.94
N SER A 38 -4.12 -14.95 2.44
CA SER A 38 -5.22 -15.54 1.67
C SER A 38 -6.13 -14.51 0.99
N TYR A 39 -5.82 -13.22 1.09
CA TYR A 39 -6.66 -12.15 0.54
C TYR A 39 -5.89 -11.34 -0.48
N ASN A 40 -6.43 -11.25 -1.70
CA ASN A 40 -6.00 -10.31 -2.74
C ASN A 40 -6.45 -8.88 -2.38
N ASN A 41 -5.96 -8.32 -1.27
CA ASN A 41 -6.21 -6.94 -0.86
C ASN A 41 -4.87 -6.21 -0.69
N ALA A 42 -4.73 -5.07 -1.36
CA ALA A 42 -3.56 -4.19 -1.31
C ALA A 42 -3.12 -3.85 0.13
N GLU A 43 -4.06 -3.59 1.04
CA GLU A 43 -3.75 -3.25 2.43
C GLU A 43 -3.11 -4.42 3.19
N ARG A 44 -3.56 -5.64 2.90
CA ARG A 44 -3.02 -6.86 3.51
C ARG A 44 -1.67 -7.23 2.91
N ALA A 45 -1.49 -7.03 1.61
CA ALA A 45 -0.18 -7.18 0.96
C ALA A 45 0.85 -6.19 1.55
N TRP A 46 0.43 -4.95 1.83
CA TRP A 46 1.26 -3.98 2.54
C TRP A 46 1.58 -4.43 3.97
N ALA A 47 0.57 -4.81 4.76
CA ALA A 47 0.75 -5.29 6.13
C ALA A 47 1.68 -6.52 6.20
N LEU A 48 1.57 -7.45 5.26
CA LEU A 48 2.44 -8.63 5.14
C LEU A 48 3.88 -8.22 4.81
N SER A 49 4.06 -7.26 3.91
CA SER A 49 5.39 -6.73 3.58
C SER A 49 6.08 -6.14 4.81
N VAL A 50 5.34 -5.43 5.66
CA VAL A 50 5.86 -4.87 6.92
C VAL A 50 6.21 -5.98 7.92
N GLN A 51 5.36 -7.01 8.07
CA GLN A 51 5.66 -8.18 8.93
C GLN A 51 6.94 -8.89 8.48
N ASN A 52 7.09 -9.12 7.18
CA ASN A 52 8.27 -9.77 6.61
C ASN A 52 9.52 -8.92 6.85
N ALA A 53 9.44 -7.59 6.67
CA ALA A 53 10.56 -6.70 6.94
C ALA A 53 10.96 -6.72 8.43
N LEU A 54 9.99 -6.66 9.36
CA LEU A 54 10.26 -6.76 10.81
C LEU A 54 10.95 -8.09 11.16
N GLN A 55 10.47 -9.20 10.60
CA GLN A 55 11.06 -10.52 10.81
C GLN A 55 12.50 -10.60 10.28
N GLN A 56 12.75 -10.10 9.07
CA GLN A 56 14.08 -10.10 8.46
C GLN A 56 15.07 -9.19 9.19
N LEU A 57 14.58 -8.13 9.83
CA LEU A 57 15.38 -7.25 10.70
C LEU A 57 15.61 -7.81 12.11
N GLY A 58 15.02 -8.96 12.44
CA GLY A 58 15.20 -9.64 13.73
C GLY A 58 14.30 -9.14 14.86
N TYR A 59 13.33 -8.25 14.58
CA TYR A 59 12.41 -7.76 15.61
C TYR A 59 11.39 -8.82 16.03
N THR A 60 11.00 -8.78 17.30
CA THR A 60 9.83 -9.53 17.76
C THR A 60 8.58 -8.69 17.48
N TYR A 61 7.64 -9.19 16.68
CA TYR A 61 6.33 -8.54 16.56
C TYR A 61 5.20 -9.37 17.19
N LEU A 62 4.22 -8.68 17.76
CA LEU A 62 3.01 -9.27 18.33
C LEU A 62 1.80 -8.66 17.65
N TRP A 63 0.88 -9.50 17.19
CA TRP A 63 -0.32 -9.09 16.51
C TRP A 63 -1.52 -9.02 17.46
N PHE A 64 -2.34 -7.99 17.33
CA PHE A 64 -3.59 -7.82 18.06
C PHE A 64 -4.69 -7.35 17.11
N PRO A 65 -5.95 -7.78 17.30
CA PRO A 65 -7.07 -7.30 16.47
C PRO A 65 -7.32 -5.80 16.61
N SER A 66 -7.04 -5.23 17.79
CA SER A 66 -7.24 -3.81 18.10
C SER A 66 -6.20 -3.29 19.08
N LEU A 67 -6.14 -1.97 19.24
CA LEU A 67 -5.31 -1.34 20.26
C LEU A 67 -5.75 -1.69 21.69
N ALA A 68 -7.05 -1.92 21.90
CA ALA A 68 -7.59 -2.34 23.20
C ALA A 68 -7.03 -3.72 23.61
N ASP A 69 -7.00 -4.68 22.68
CA ASP A 69 -6.45 -6.03 22.91
C ASP A 69 -4.95 -6.02 23.20
N ALA A 70 -4.23 -5.07 22.59
CA ALA A 70 -2.79 -4.90 22.80
C ALA A 70 -2.45 -4.37 24.20
N SER A 71 -3.36 -3.62 24.84
CA SER A 71 -3.11 -2.90 26.09
C SER A 71 -2.64 -3.81 27.24
N ALA A 72 -3.29 -4.94 27.46
CA ALA A 72 -2.94 -5.87 28.53
C ALA A 72 -1.53 -6.45 28.35
N THR A 73 -1.15 -6.73 27.09
CA THR A 73 0.17 -7.28 26.78
C THR A 73 1.27 -6.22 26.85
N TYR A 74 0.96 -4.96 26.48
CA TYR A 74 1.90 -3.84 26.61
C TYR A 74 2.42 -3.71 28.04
N ARG A 75 1.53 -3.85 29.02
CA ARG A 75 1.84 -3.73 30.45
C ARG A 75 2.83 -4.77 30.96
N LEU A 76 3.00 -5.89 30.27
CA LEU A 76 3.90 -6.96 30.68
C LEU A 76 5.37 -6.65 30.40
N PHE A 77 5.65 -5.82 29.38
CA PHE A 77 7.02 -5.46 28.98
C PHE A 77 7.06 -4.10 28.28
N PRO A 78 6.60 -3.02 28.95
CA PRO A 78 6.43 -1.70 28.32
C PRO A 78 7.73 -1.12 27.78
N ASP A 79 8.86 -1.48 28.39
CA ASP A 79 10.19 -0.99 28.04
C ASP A 79 10.78 -1.68 26.80
N LEU A 80 10.34 -2.91 26.49
CA LEU A 80 10.77 -3.63 25.29
C LEU A 80 10.01 -3.19 24.04
N VAL A 81 8.81 -2.61 24.20
CA VAL A 81 7.99 -2.16 23.07
C VAL A 81 8.58 -0.89 22.47
N LYS A 82 9.08 -0.97 21.24
CA LYS A 82 9.63 0.15 20.48
C LYS A 82 8.52 1.08 19.95
N LEU A 83 7.49 0.50 19.34
CA LEU A 83 6.33 1.23 18.80
C LEU A 83 5.11 0.31 18.61
N VAL A 84 3.97 0.95 18.36
CA VAL A 84 2.66 0.32 18.15
C VAL A 84 2.06 0.84 16.86
N LEU A 85 1.79 -0.04 15.91
CA LEU A 85 1.08 0.24 14.66
C LEU A 85 -0.38 -0.13 14.86
N ALA A 86 -1.30 0.83 14.75
CA ALA A 86 -2.73 0.60 14.93
C ALA A 86 -3.57 1.29 13.87
N GLU A 87 -4.84 0.91 13.75
CA GLU A 87 -5.78 1.63 12.88
C GLU A 87 -5.86 3.11 13.25
N GLY A 88 -5.99 3.99 12.26
CA GLY A 88 -6.04 5.43 12.52
C GLY A 88 -7.20 5.85 13.44
N SER A 89 -8.32 5.14 13.38
CA SER A 89 -9.47 5.33 14.28
C SER A 89 -9.16 4.92 15.72
N ASP A 90 -8.46 3.80 15.92
CA ASP A 90 -8.08 3.30 17.24
C ASP A 90 -7.08 4.25 17.90
N VAL A 91 -6.12 4.76 17.12
CA VAL A 91 -5.17 5.77 17.59
C VAL A 91 -5.90 7.04 18.03
N ALA A 92 -6.80 7.58 17.21
CA ALA A 92 -7.57 8.77 17.54
C ALA A 92 -8.39 8.59 18.83
N GLN A 93 -9.12 7.48 18.95
CA GLN A 93 -9.90 7.16 20.15
C GLN A 93 -9.02 6.99 21.39
N CYS A 94 -7.82 6.42 21.23
CA CYS A 94 -6.88 6.26 22.34
C CYS A 94 -6.44 7.61 22.89
N PHE A 95 -6.15 8.59 22.03
CA PHE A 95 -5.75 9.94 22.46
C PHE A 95 -6.80 10.64 23.33
N ASP A 96 -8.09 10.37 23.10
CA ASP A 96 -9.20 10.91 23.88
C ASP A 96 -9.51 10.09 25.15
N SER A 97 -8.87 8.93 25.33
CA SER A 97 -9.14 8.01 26.43
C SER A 97 -8.05 8.05 27.52
N PRO A 98 -8.38 8.48 28.76
CA PRO A 98 -7.41 8.50 29.87
C PRO A 98 -6.95 7.09 30.29
N HIS A 99 -7.68 6.04 29.90
CA HIS A 99 -7.35 4.65 30.16
C HIS A 99 -6.42 4.02 29.12
N CYS A 100 -6.22 4.70 27.98
CA CYS A 100 -5.38 4.21 26.91
C CYS A 100 -3.98 4.83 26.95
N ILE A 101 -3.89 6.16 27.01
CA ILE A 101 -2.62 6.89 26.98
C ILE A 101 -1.96 6.91 28.35
N LYS A 102 -0.62 6.88 28.35
CA LYS A 102 0.20 7.04 29.55
C LYS A 102 -0.10 8.40 30.20
N SER A 103 -0.46 8.38 31.47
CA SER A 103 -0.77 9.58 32.25
C SER A 103 -0.53 9.32 33.74
N PRO A 104 -0.60 10.34 34.62
CA PRO A 104 -0.47 10.12 36.06
C PRO A 104 -1.52 9.14 36.63
N SER A 105 -2.73 9.12 36.07
CA SER A 105 -3.80 8.17 36.45
C SER A 105 -3.73 6.83 35.71
N ASN A 106 -2.86 6.71 34.70
CA ASN A 106 -2.64 5.51 33.90
C ASN A 106 -1.15 5.36 33.56
N ALA A 107 -0.33 5.07 34.58
CA ALA A 107 1.12 5.00 34.43
C ALA A 107 1.60 3.91 33.45
N LEU A 108 0.75 2.90 33.18
CA LEU A 108 1.00 1.80 32.26
C LEU A 108 0.28 1.94 30.91
N GLY A 109 -0.25 3.13 30.60
CA GLY A 109 -0.81 3.43 29.29
C GLY A 109 0.27 3.52 28.20
N PHE A 110 -0.17 3.58 26.96
CA PHE A 110 0.73 3.78 25.82
C PHE A 110 1.28 5.22 25.82
N PRO A 111 2.60 5.42 25.79
CA PRO A 111 3.17 6.72 25.51
C PRO A 111 2.71 7.17 24.12
N THR A 112 2.25 8.41 24.03
CA THR A 112 1.74 9.03 22.79
C THR A 112 2.71 8.88 21.62
N TRP A 113 4.01 9.05 21.88
CA TRP A 113 5.08 8.99 20.88
C TRP A 113 5.33 7.59 20.32
N LYS A 114 4.83 6.52 20.96
CA LYS A 114 4.91 5.13 20.46
C LYS A 114 3.76 4.75 19.53
N LEU A 115 2.68 5.54 19.45
CA LEU A 115 1.46 5.19 18.71
C LEU A 115 1.47 5.74 17.29
N PHE A 116 1.49 4.86 16.30
CA PHE A 116 1.45 5.20 14.88
C PHE A 116 0.16 4.73 14.24
N SER A 117 -0.40 5.60 13.39
CA SER A 117 -1.57 5.26 12.57
C SER A 117 -1.12 4.54 11.30
N PHE A 118 -1.57 3.30 11.11
CA PHE A 118 -1.36 2.50 9.91
C PHE A 118 -2.51 2.76 8.93
N SER A 119 -2.31 3.75 8.05
CA SER A 119 -3.38 4.43 7.30
C SER A 119 -3.20 4.22 5.79
N PRO A 120 -3.99 3.35 5.14
CA PRO A 120 -3.90 3.10 3.70
C PRO A 120 -4.05 4.35 2.84
N GLU A 121 -4.80 5.34 3.32
CA GLU A 121 -5.05 6.61 2.65
C GLU A 121 -4.15 7.75 3.13
N GLY A 122 -3.23 7.47 4.07
CA GLY A 122 -2.38 8.50 4.68
C GLY A 122 -3.15 9.54 5.49
N ALA A 123 -4.36 9.22 5.96
CA ALA A 123 -5.21 10.12 6.74
C ALA A 123 -4.57 10.48 8.10
N VAL A 124 -4.47 11.77 8.39
CA VAL A 124 -3.89 12.30 9.63
C VAL A 124 -4.95 12.36 10.74
N THR A 125 -4.91 11.39 11.65
CA THR A 125 -5.92 11.23 12.71
C THR A 125 -5.40 11.54 14.11
N GLY A 126 -4.08 11.55 14.31
CA GLY A 126 -3.44 11.78 15.61
C GLY A 126 -2.97 13.22 15.82
N PRO A 127 -2.90 13.69 17.09
CA PRO A 127 -2.48 15.05 17.40
C PRO A 127 -0.99 15.32 17.13
N LEU A 128 -0.16 14.28 17.03
CA LEU A 128 1.27 14.42 16.68
C LEU A 128 1.49 14.71 15.18
N GLY A 129 0.42 14.74 14.39
CA GLY A 129 0.46 15.13 12.98
C GLY A 129 0.95 14.01 12.06
N ALA A 130 1.21 14.39 10.80
CA ALA A 130 1.44 13.46 9.71
C ALA A 130 2.71 12.59 9.89
N GLU A 131 3.70 13.06 10.64
CA GLU A 131 4.88 12.26 10.99
C GLU A 131 4.54 10.98 11.79
N TRP A 132 3.39 10.91 12.48
CA TRP A 132 2.95 9.70 13.20
C TRP A 132 1.94 8.85 12.41
N VAL A 133 1.84 9.10 11.10
CA VAL A 133 0.96 8.38 10.18
C VAL A 133 1.83 7.67 9.15
N LEU A 134 1.55 6.40 8.94
CA LEU A 134 2.24 5.55 7.99
C LEU A 134 1.30 5.26 6.84
N ALA A 135 1.81 5.35 5.62
CA ALA A 135 1.08 5.08 4.39
C ALA A 135 1.85 4.10 3.48
N PRO A 136 1.16 3.37 2.61
CA PRO A 136 1.79 2.50 1.62
C PRO A 136 2.42 3.30 0.46
N ASP A 137 2.00 4.54 0.26
CA ASP A 137 2.48 5.39 -0.82
C ASP A 137 2.35 6.89 -0.46
N GLU A 138 2.81 7.78 -1.33
CA GLU A 138 2.67 9.23 -1.17
C GLU A 138 1.27 9.70 -1.59
N PHE A 139 0.55 10.34 -0.67
CA PHE A 139 -0.81 10.84 -0.89
C PHE A 139 -0.92 12.38 -0.80
N GLY A 140 0.19 13.09 -0.65
CA GLY A 140 0.21 14.54 -0.46
C GLY A 140 -0.30 14.99 0.91
N THR A 141 -0.47 14.07 1.85
CA THR A 141 -0.94 14.35 3.21
C THR A 141 0.19 14.67 4.19
N GLY A 142 1.44 14.47 3.76
CA GLY A 142 2.64 14.54 4.60
C GLY A 142 2.85 13.32 5.49
N ALA A 143 2.02 12.27 5.34
CA ALA A 143 2.23 11.00 6.04
C ALA A 143 3.56 10.35 5.62
N GLN A 144 4.19 9.61 6.53
CA GLN A 144 5.40 8.88 6.20
C GLN A 144 5.08 7.71 5.27
N VAL A 145 5.78 7.64 4.14
CA VAL A 145 5.70 6.50 3.22
C VAL A 145 6.51 5.34 3.80
N LEU A 146 5.83 4.39 4.44
CA LEU A 146 6.45 3.14 4.87
C LEU A 146 6.61 2.19 3.66
N GLY A 147 5.62 2.18 2.77
CA GLY A 147 5.65 1.40 1.54
C GLY A 147 5.54 -0.10 1.74
N TYR A 148 5.61 -0.82 0.63
CA TYR A 148 5.62 -2.27 0.53
C TYR A 148 6.73 -2.72 -0.44
N SER A 149 6.88 -4.02 -0.64
CA SER A 149 7.77 -4.58 -1.64
C SER A 149 7.03 -5.55 -2.54
N VAL A 150 7.33 -5.52 -3.84
CA VAL A 150 6.85 -6.51 -4.80
C VAL A 150 7.93 -7.54 -5.15
N GLU A 151 9.15 -7.40 -4.62
CA GLU A 151 10.32 -8.14 -5.10
C GLU A 151 10.21 -9.65 -4.90
N ASP A 152 9.71 -10.12 -3.76
CA ASP A 152 9.62 -11.56 -3.50
C ASP A 152 8.60 -12.22 -4.43
N ALA A 153 7.39 -11.64 -4.55
CA ALA A 153 6.37 -12.10 -5.49
C ALA A 153 6.87 -12.03 -6.95
N CYS A 154 7.64 -10.98 -7.26
CA CYS A 154 8.27 -10.80 -8.55
C CYS A 154 9.29 -11.91 -8.88
N ARG A 155 10.18 -12.21 -7.94
CA ARG A 155 11.29 -13.16 -8.10
C ARG A 155 10.90 -14.62 -7.93
N ALA A 156 9.78 -14.89 -7.27
CA ALA A 156 9.22 -16.24 -7.19
C ALA A 156 8.83 -16.80 -8.57
N ARG A 157 8.66 -15.95 -9.59
CA ARG A 157 8.22 -16.36 -10.92
C ARG A 157 9.27 -16.16 -12.01
N PRO A 158 9.36 -17.07 -12.98
CA PRO A 158 10.13 -16.86 -14.20
C PRO A 158 9.66 -15.60 -14.93
N PHE A 159 10.59 -14.91 -15.55
CA PHE A 159 10.27 -13.80 -16.44
C PHE A 159 9.81 -14.35 -17.79
N VAL A 160 8.60 -13.98 -18.22
CA VAL A 160 8.05 -14.36 -19.53
C VAL A 160 8.58 -13.43 -20.60
N ARG A 161 9.32 -13.97 -21.56
CA ARG A 161 9.92 -13.18 -22.64
C ARG A 161 8.86 -12.73 -23.62
N ARG A 162 9.10 -11.61 -24.30
CA ARG A 162 8.15 -11.02 -25.26
C ARG A 162 7.60 -11.99 -26.30
N ALA A 163 8.44 -12.90 -26.81
CA ALA A 163 8.05 -13.88 -27.83
C ALA A 163 7.17 -15.02 -27.30
N GLU A 164 7.13 -15.21 -25.98
CA GLU A 164 6.34 -16.24 -25.29
C GLU A 164 5.03 -15.67 -24.73
N ARG A 165 4.85 -14.34 -24.79
CA ARG A 165 3.66 -13.67 -24.29
C ARG A 165 2.48 -13.94 -25.20
N GLU A 166 1.33 -14.11 -24.58
CA GLU A 166 0.05 -14.14 -25.26
C GLU A 166 -0.27 -12.73 -25.74
N GLN A 167 -1.06 -12.61 -26.81
CA GLN A 167 -1.48 -11.32 -27.35
C GLN A 167 -2.59 -10.71 -26.47
N HIS A 168 -2.34 -10.62 -25.16
CA HIS A 168 -3.29 -10.15 -24.17
C HIS A 168 -3.01 -8.70 -23.77
N VAL A 169 -4.07 -7.93 -23.60
CA VAL A 169 -4.05 -6.66 -22.89
C VAL A 169 -4.90 -6.82 -21.64
N TYR A 170 -4.25 -6.76 -20.47
CA TYR A 170 -4.94 -6.91 -19.21
C TYR A 170 -5.62 -5.59 -18.84
N VAL A 171 -6.92 -5.62 -18.57
CA VAL A 171 -7.70 -4.48 -18.10
C VAL A 171 -7.79 -4.51 -16.58
N LEU A 172 -7.21 -3.51 -15.92
CA LEU A 172 -7.18 -3.43 -14.46
C LEU A 172 -8.53 -2.97 -13.92
N GLY A 173 -9.25 -3.89 -13.28
CA GLY A 173 -10.43 -3.63 -12.46
C GLY A 173 -11.02 -4.96 -12.03
N ASP A 174 -11.02 -5.25 -10.73
CA ASP A 174 -11.48 -6.52 -10.17
C ASP A 174 -12.96 -6.49 -9.76
N ARG A 175 -13.59 -5.31 -9.73
CA ARG A 175 -14.99 -5.12 -9.32
C ARG A 175 -15.83 -4.51 -10.42
N LEU A 176 -16.99 -5.10 -10.67
CA LEU A 176 -17.95 -4.58 -11.65
C LEU A 176 -18.43 -3.17 -11.30
N SER A 177 -18.53 -2.84 -10.00
CA SER A 177 -18.87 -1.48 -9.54
C SER A 177 -17.91 -0.39 -10.05
N TYR A 178 -16.66 -0.71 -10.39
CA TYR A 178 -15.68 0.26 -10.88
C TYR A 178 -16.05 0.85 -12.24
N TRP A 179 -16.74 0.10 -13.10
CA TRP A 179 -17.20 0.56 -14.41
C TRP A 179 -18.29 1.63 -14.32
N TYR A 180 -18.98 1.72 -13.18
CA TYR A 180 -20.05 2.69 -12.93
C TYR A 180 -19.59 3.83 -12.01
N HIS A 181 -18.33 3.81 -11.58
CA HIS A 181 -17.81 4.82 -10.68
C HIS A 181 -17.50 6.12 -11.43
N ARG A 182 -17.69 7.27 -10.78
CA ARG A 182 -17.38 8.59 -11.36
C ARG A 182 -15.92 8.73 -11.81
N ASP A 183 -15.02 7.98 -11.19
CA ASP A 183 -13.57 7.98 -11.45
C ASP A 183 -13.15 6.93 -12.49
N TYR A 184 -14.10 6.18 -13.08
CA TYR A 184 -13.84 5.38 -14.26
C TYR A 184 -13.28 6.28 -15.38
N ALA A 185 -12.22 5.82 -16.03
CA ALA A 185 -11.38 6.64 -16.92
C ALA A 185 -11.92 6.73 -18.35
N TRP A 186 -12.79 5.81 -18.74
CA TRP A 186 -13.14 5.57 -20.12
C TRP A 186 -14.65 5.73 -20.34
N ASP A 187 -15.07 5.90 -21.58
CA ASP A 187 -16.45 5.69 -21.96
C ASP A 187 -16.65 4.29 -22.55
N ASP A 188 -17.89 3.94 -22.81
CA ASP A 188 -18.27 2.65 -23.39
C ASP A 188 -17.56 2.36 -24.72
N GLY A 189 -17.22 3.40 -25.49
CA GLY A 189 -16.60 3.27 -26.80
C GLY A 189 -15.09 3.05 -26.77
N ALA A 190 -14.40 3.31 -25.66
CA ALA A 190 -12.93 3.25 -25.60
C ALA A 190 -12.39 1.83 -25.80
N PHE A 191 -12.95 0.84 -25.11
CA PHE A 191 -12.51 -0.55 -25.23
C PHE A 191 -12.99 -1.22 -26.51
N TRP A 192 -14.16 -0.82 -27.04
CA TRP A 192 -14.55 -1.18 -28.41
C TRP A 192 -13.57 -0.62 -29.43
N GLY A 193 -13.18 0.64 -29.30
CA GLY A 193 -12.17 1.27 -30.16
C GLY A 193 -10.81 0.57 -30.08
N LEU A 194 -10.38 0.12 -28.90
CA LEU A 194 -9.19 -0.73 -28.75
C LEU A 194 -9.36 -2.06 -29.48
N ARG A 195 -10.47 -2.77 -29.26
CA ARG A 195 -10.75 -4.05 -29.91
C ARG A 195 -10.77 -3.92 -31.44
N ASP A 196 -11.37 -2.86 -31.96
CA ASP A 196 -11.45 -2.60 -33.40
C ASP A 196 -10.08 -2.23 -33.98
N ALA A 197 -9.31 -1.39 -33.28
CA ALA A 197 -7.99 -0.95 -33.72
C ALA A 197 -6.93 -2.07 -33.74
N PHE A 198 -7.17 -3.16 -33.03
CA PHE A 198 -6.30 -4.32 -32.93
C PHE A 198 -7.07 -5.63 -33.23
N TYR A 199 -8.07 -5.54 -34.10
CA TYR A 199 -8.91 -6.68 -34.46
C TYR A 199 -8.04 -7.86 -34.93
N LEU A 200 -8.21 -9.03 -34.31
CA LEU A 200 -7.40 -10.26 -34.48
C LEU A 200 -5.95 -10.21 -33.99
N GLU A 201 -5.44 -9.06 -33.53
CA GLU A 201 -4.06 -8.91 -33.05
C GLU A 201 -3.92 -9.03 -31.54
N MET A 202 -5.01 -8.88 -30.79
CA MET A 202 -5.03 -9.01 -29.33
C MET A 202 -6.41 -9.29 -28.76
N THR A 203 -6.41 -9.82 -27.53
CA THR A 203 -7.60 -10.02 -26.71
C THR A 203 -7.51 -9.15 -25.47
N LEU A 204 -8.62 -8.49 -25.11
CA LEU A 204 -8.74 -7.82 -23.83
C LEU A 204 -9.12 -8.87 -22.77
N VAL A 205 -8.40 -8.92 -21.65
CA VAL A 205 -8.63 -9.89 -20.57
C VAL A 205 -8.75 -9.19 -19.23
N GLY A 206 -9.47 -9.77 -18.28
CA GLY A 206 -9.59 -9.24 -16.91
C GLY A 206 -10.15 -10.27 -15.93
N GLY A 207 -10.11 -9.94 -14.64
CA GLY A 207 -10.63 -10.78 -13.55
C GLY A 207 -11.67 -10.05 -12.72
N LEU A 208 -12.85 -9.82 -13.28
CA LEU A 208 -13.93 -9.05 -12.66
C LEU A 208 -14.89 -9.95 -11.89
N VAL A 209 -15.20 -9.55 -10.66
CA VAL A 209 -16.32 -10.10 -9.88
C VAL A 209 -17.50 -9.12 -9.84
N ASN A 210 -18.72 -9.66 -9.81
CA ASN A 210 -19.90 -8.84 -9.57
C ASN A 210 -20.04 -8.59 -8.06
N ASP A 211 -19.71 -7.38 -7.64
CA ASP A 211 -19.86 -6.88 -6.27
C ASP A 211 -21.10 -6.00 -6.08
N THR A 212 -21.98 -5.93 -7.09
CA THR A 212 -23.22 -5.15 -7.07
C THR A 212 -24.41 -6.01 -6.63
N GLN A 213 -25.50 -5.35 -6.23
CA GLN A 213 -26.72 -6.06 -5.80
C GLN A 213 -27.69 -6.36 -6.96
N TRP A 214 -27.34 -5.98 -8.19
CA TRP A 214 -28.22 -6.11 -9.36
C TRP A 214 -27.51 -6.84 -10.51
N ASP A 215 -28.30 -7.40 -11.42
CA ASP A 215 -27.77 -7.90 -12.68
C ASP A 215 -27.39 -6.70 -13.55
N THR A 216 -26.08 -6.48 -13.70
CA THR A 216 -25.53 -5.37 -14.48
C THR A 216 -24.97 -5.88 -15.81
N TYR A 217 -24.80 -4.93 -16.73
CA TYR A 217 -24.11 -5.16 -17.98
C TYR A 217 -22.62 -5.46 -17.73
N TRP A 218 -22.23 -6.70 -18.01
CA TRP A 218 -20.83 -7.10 -18.06
C TRP A 218 -20.16 -6.50 -19.29
N PRO A 219 -18.92 -6.02 -19.21
CA PRO A 219 -18.24 -5.47 -20.37
C PRO A 219 -17.94 -6.58 -21.39
N PRO A 220 -18.64 -6.66 -22.53
CA PRO A 220 -18.60 -7.84 -23.42
C PRO A 220 -17.47 -7.77 -24.44
N TYR A 221 -16.61 -6.76 -24.31
CA TYR A 221 -15.45 -6.53 -25.16
C TYR A 221 -14.19 -7.23 -24.66
N MET A 222 -14.25 -7.91 -23.50
CA MET A 222 -13.12 -8.61 -22.90
C MET A 222 -13.52 -9.98 -22.38
N ASP A 223 -12.54 -10.89 -22.33
CA ASP A 223 -12.68 -12.20 -21.71
C ASP A 223 -12.48 -12.06 -20.20
N ASN A 224 -13.56 -12.31 -19.45
CA ASN A 224 -13.55 -12.22 -17.99
C ASN A 224 -13.23 -13.59 -17.36
N TYR A 225 -12.13 -13.66 -16.61
CA TYR A 225 -11.67 -14.84 -15.87
C TYR A 225 -12.25 -14.91 -14.45
N GLY A 226 -13.02 -13.92 -14.01
CA GLY A 226 -13.64 -13.89 -12.68
C GLY A 226 -12.62 -13.76 -11.54
N ALA A 227 -12.98 -14.26 -10.36
CA ALA A 227 -12.07 -14.32 -9.22
C ALA A 227 -10.94 -15.33 -9.49
N MET A 228 -9.70 -14.87 -9.46
CA MET A 228 -8.51 -15.68 -9.69
C MET A 228 -7.72 -15.90 -8.41
N SER A 229 -7.03 -17.04 -8.33
CA SER A 229 -5.95 -17.20 -7.36
C SER A 229 -4.83 -16.20 -7.65
N ALA A 230 -3.98 -15.91 -6.66
CA ALA A 230 -2.81 -15.08 -6.90
C ALA A 230 -1.96 -15.65 -8.04
N GLU A 231 -1.72 -16.96 -8.04
CA GLU A 231 -0.93 -17.64 -9.08
C GLU A 231 -1.49 -17.44 -10.49
N ASP A 232 -2.79 -17.67 -10.68
CA ASP A 232 -3.46 -17.49 -11.96
C ASP A 232 -3.42 -16.02 -12.42
N TYR A 233 -3.72 -15.09 -11.50
CA TYR A 233 -3.65 -13.66 -11.79
C TYR A 233 -2.26 -13.26 -12.29
N TYR A 234 -1.22 -13.68 -11.57
CA TYR A 234 0.14 -13.31 -11.92
C TYR A 234 0.64 -14.02 -13.18
N SER A 235 0.17 -15.24 -13.45
CA SER A 235 0.42 -15.92 -14.71
C SER A 235 -0.19 -15.15 -15.87
N LEU A 236 -1.48 -14.81 -15.79
CA LEU A 236 -2.20 -14.05 -16.83
C LEU A 236 -1.57 -12.67 -17.04
N LEU A 237 -1.25 -11.96 -15.95
CA LEU A 237 -0.57 -10.67 -16.02
C LEU A 237 0.80 -10.81 -16.67
N GLY A 238 1.63 -11.77 -16.26
CA GLY A 238 2.97 -11.97 -16.80
C GLY A 238 3.01 -12.35 -18.29
N HIS A 239 1.96 -13.01 -18.79
CA HIS A 239 1.79 -13.31 -20.21
C HIS A 239 1.13 -12.18 -21.00
N SER A 240 0.65 -11.11 -20.36
CA SER A 240 0.07 -9.96 -21.02
C SER A 240 1.13 -9.02 -21.60
N GLU A 241 0.79 -8.35 -22.69
CA GLU A 241 1.69 -7.40 -23.36
C GLU A 241 1.65 -6.02 -22.71
N VAL A 242 0.48 -5.62 -22.20
CA VAL A 242 0.21 -4.29 -21.59
C VAL A 242 -0.84 -4.44 -20.48
N LEU A 243 -0.69 -3.64 -19.42
CA LEU A 243 -1.71 -3.42 -18.40
C LEU A 243 -2.39 -2.07 -18.65
N VAL A 244 -3.72 -2.05 -18.78
CA VAL A 244 -4.51 -0.83 -18.97
C VAL A 244 -5.28 -0.51 -17.70
N GLY A 245 -5.00 0.65 -17.10
CA GLY A 245 -5.78 1.17 -15.98
C GLY A 245 -7.19 1.58 -16.39
N THR A 246 -8.17 1.40 -15.51
CA THR A 246 -9.57 1.86 -15.70
C THR A 246 -9.91 3.08 -14.84
N GLY A 247 -8.96 3.61 -14.06
CA GLY A 247 -9.15 4.65 -13.06
C GLY A 247 -9.28 4.10 -11.64
N LEU A 248 -9.69 2.83 -11.49
CA LEU A 248 -9.82 2.15 -10.20
C LEU A 248 -9.27 0.71 -10.27
N PRO A 249 -8.83 0.13 -9.13
CA PRO A 249 -8.66 0.78 -7.84
C PRO A 249 -7.50 1.80 -7.88
N ALA A 250 -7.63 2.87 -7.09
CA ALA A 250 -6.60 3.91 -6.98
C ALA A 250 -5.39 3.40 -6.17
N ASN A 251 -4.18 3.77 -6.60
CA ASN A 251 -2.91 3.44 -5.94
C ASN A 251 -2.74 1.95 -5.60
N SER A 252 -3.30 1.08 -6.44
CA SER A 252 -3.16 -0.38 -6.35
C SER A 252 -1.69 -0.82 -6.55
N PRO A 253 -1.26 -1.96 -5.97
CA PRO A 253 0.03 -2.57 -6.26
C PRO A 253 0.14 -3.18 -7.67
N ALA A 254 -0.98 -3.48 -8.32
CA ALA A 254 -1.02 -4.17 -9.61
C ALA A 254 -0.12 -3.54 -10.71
N PRO A 255 -0.06 -2.20 -10.88
CA PRO A 255 0.90 -1.57 -11.78
C PRO A 255 2.38 -1.88 -11.47
N TYR A 256 2.78 -1.92 -10.20
CA TYR A 256 4.16 -2.28 -9.84
C TYR A 256 4.45 -3.76 -10.12
N GLU A 257 3.48 -4.63 -9.89
CA GLU A 257 3.57 -6.06 -10.21
C GLU A 257 3.67 -6.28 -11.73
N ALA A 258 2.88 -5.55 -12.53
CA ALA A 258 2.95 -5.57 -13.99
C ALA A 258 4.33 -5.16 -14.49
N LEU A 259 4.86 -4.03 -14.01
CA LEU A 259 6.21 -3.57 -14.37
C LEU A 259 7.28 -4.60 -13.99
N CYS A 260 7.13 -5.27 -12.85
CA CYS A 260 8.00 -6.37 -12.45
C CYS A 260 7.98 -7.53 -13.46
N PHE A 261 6.81 -7.90 -14.00
CA PHE A 261 6.72 -8.92 -15.03
C PHE A 261 7.08 -8.41 -16.43
N GLY A 262 7.51 -7.15 -16.53
CA GLY A 262 7.89 -6.48 -17.76
C GLY A 262 6.69 -6.08 -18.62
N VAL A 263 5.55 -5.81 -18.00
CA VAL A 263 4.31 -5.38 -18.64
C VAL A 263 4.16 -3.87 -18.41
N PRO A 264 4.28 -3.04 -19.47
CA PRO A 264 4.06 -1.61 -19.35
C PRO A 264 2.65 -1.29 -18.88
N PHE A 265 2.50 -0.16 -18.18
CA PHE A 265 1.23 0.28 -17.62
C PHE A 265 0.71 1.53 -18.35
N ILE A 266 -0.55 1.52 -18.76
CA ILE A 266 -1.26 2.72 -19.19
C ILE A 266 -1.95 3.31 -17.95
N ASN A 267 -1.44 4.44 -17.47
CA ASN A 267 -1.94 5.13 -16.29
C ASN A 267 -2.91 6.26 -16.69
N PRO A 268 -4.21 6.14 -16.40
CA PRO A 268 -5.15 7.19 -16.73
C PRO A 268 -4.93 8.44 -15.87
N ILE A 269 -4.91 9.62 -16.50
CA ILE A 269 -4.97 10.93 -15.84
C ILE A 269 -6.43 11.30 -15.69
N LEU A 270 -6.95 11.18 -14.46
CA LEU A 270 -8.35 11.38 -14.11
C LEU A 270 -8.72 12.87 -13.99
N ARG A 271 -7.78 13.69 -13.48
CA ARG A 271 -7.93 15.14 -13.35
C ARG A 271 -6.58 15.82 -13.62
N TRP A 272 -6.59 17.03 -14.17
CA TRP A 272 -5.40 17.84 -14.42
C TRP A 272 -5.73 19.34 -14.42
N ASP A 273 -4.73 20.20 -14.25
CA ASP A 273 -4.86 21.65 -14.47
C ASP A 273 -4.89 21.94 -15.98
N GLU A 274 -6.03 22.36 -16.52
CA GLU A 274 -6.19 22.67 -17.95
C GLU A 274 -5.24 23.77 -18.45
N LYS A 275 -4.83 24.70 -17.57
CA LYS A 275 -3.88 25.76 -17.93
C LYS A 275 -2.44 25.26 -17.97
N ARG A 276 -2.16 24.15 -17.26
CA ARG A 276 -0.84 23.52 -17.20
C ARG A 276 -0.98 22.01 -17.40
N PRO A 277 -1.47 21.57 -18.57
CA PRO A 277 -1.89 20.18 -18.78
C PRO A 277 -0.74 19.16 -18.71
N PHE A 278 0.50 19.62 -18.76
CA PHE A 278 1.71 18.80 -18.66
C PHE A 278 2.39 18.88 -17.28
N HIS A 279 1.87 19.68 -16.35
CA HIS A 279 2.44 19.81 -15.01
C HIS A 279 1.96 18.66 -14.11
N ARG A 280 2.80 17.65 -13.94
CA ARG A 280 2.46 16.39 -13.27
C ARG A 280 2.01 16.51 -11.83
N GLU A 281 2.45 17.54 -11.10
CA GLU A 281 1.96 17.76 -9.74
C GLU A 281 0.50 18.21 -9.69
N SER A 282 -0.06 18.65 -10.82
CA SER A 282 -1.49 18.94 -10.93
C SER A 282 -2.33 17.75 -11.38
N TRP A 283 -1.68 16.63 -11.73
CA TRP A 283 -2.37 15.43 -12.16
C TRP A 283 -2.89 14.66 -10.97
N VAL A 284 -4.11 14.15 -11.11
CA VAL A 284 -4.61 13.02 -10.35
C VAL A 284 -4.72 11.86 -11.33
N THR A 285 -4.00 10.79 -11.06
CA THR A 285 -3.93 9.60 -11.92
C THR A 285 -4.49 8.38 -11.18
N GLN A 286 -4.64 7.24 -11.86
CA GLN A 286 -5.03 6.01 -11.17
C GLN A 286 -3.95 5.58 -10.16
N ASN A 287 -2.68 5.71 -10.52
CA ASN A 287 -1.56 5.44 -9.61
C ASN A 287 -0.61 6.67 -9.59
N ASP A 288 -0.76 7.51 -8.57
CA ASP A 288 -0.06 8.80 -8.46
C ASP A 288 1.44 8.64 -8.22
N ALA A 289 1.84 7.57 -7.55
CA ALA A 289 3.26 7.28 -7.32
C ALA A 289 4.02 6.97 -8.61
N LEU A 290 3.30 6.50 -9.65
CA LEU A 290 3.86 6.21 -10.97
C LEU A 290 3.77 7.40 -11.93
N LYS A 291 3.19 8.54 -11.54
CA LYS A 291 3.01 9.70 -12.44
C LYS A 291 4.32 10.26 -13.00
N HIS A 292 5.44 10.03 -12.32
CA HIS A 292 6.78 10.47 -12.77
C HIS A 292 7.53 9.45 -13.61
N LEU A 293 7.05 8.21 -13.69
CA LEU A 293 7.66 7.19 -14.52
C LEU A 293 7.20 7.40 -15.97
N GLU A 294 8.14 7.29 -16.91
CA GLU A 294 7.93 7.56 -18.34
C GLU A 294 7.87 6.27 -19.16
N PRO A 295 7.47 6.36 -20.44
CA PRO A 295 7.74 5.30 -21.40
C PRO A 295 9.23 4.90 -21.40
N PRO A 296 9.55 3.60 -21.57
CA PRO A 296 8.63 2.52 -21.98
C PRO A 296 7.86 1.85 -20.83
N TYR A 297 7.99 2.33 -19.59
CA TYR A 297 7.39 1.69 -18.43
C TYR A 297 5.93 2.11 -18.22
N VAL A 298 5.67 3.42 -18.20
CA VAL A 298 4.34 3.97 -17.91
C VAL A 298 3.94 5.00 -18.97
N TYR A 299 2.74 4.86 -19.50
CA TYR A 299 2.16 5.75 -20.49
C TYR A 299 0.96 6.46 -19.87
N HIS A 300 1.02 7.78 -19.74
CA HIS A 300 -0.06 8.56 -19.14
C HIS A 300 -1.04 9.03 -20.21
N VAL A 301 -2.33 8.72 -20.04
CA VAL A 301 -3.39 9.03 -21.01
C VAL A 301 -4.51 9.78 -20.30
N LYS A 302 -4.98 10.89 -20.87
CA LYS A 302 -6.07 11.67 -20.26
C LYS A 302 -7.37 10.88 -20.28
N LYS A 303 -8.16 11.03 -19.21
CA LYS A 303 -9.53 10.51 -19.12
C LYS A 303 -10.32 10.89 -20.38
N MET A 304 -11.09 9.95 -20.92
CA MET A 304 -11.85 10.05 -22.18
C MET A 304 -11.04 10.19 -23.48
N ASP A 305 -9.71 10.16 -23.46
CA ASP A 305 -8.89 10.24 -24.68
C ASP A 305 -8.76 8.87 -25.36
N ARG A 306 -9.78 8.50 -26.16
CA ARG A 306 -9.84 7.21 -26.87
C ARG A 306 -8.66 7.01 -27.82
N GLU A 307 -8.33 8.03 -28.60
CA GLU A 307 -7.22 7.97 -29.56
C GLU A 307 -5.88 7.87 -28.83
N GLY A 308 -5.72 8.64 -27.75
CA GLY A 308 -4.56 8.56 -26.87
C GLY A 308 -4.38 7.17 -26.27
N LEU A 309 -5.47 6.51 -25.84
CA LEU A 309 -5.44 5.14 -25.33
C LEU A 309 -4.97 4.15 -26.40
N VAL A 310 -5.55 4.17 -27.60
CA VAL A 310 -5.14 3.30 -28.72
C VAL A 310 -3.66 3.52 -29.06
N LYS A 311 -3.23 4.79 -29.14
CA LYS A 311 -1.84 5.15 -29.43
C LYS A 311 -0.88 4.66 -28.34
N ALA A 312 -1.26 4.81 -27.07
CA ALA A 312 -0.44 4.38 -25.94
C ALA A 312 -0.30 2.86 -25.88
N VAL A 313 -1.39 2.11 -26.08
CA VAL A 313 -1.35 0.64 -26.18
C VAL A 313 -0.45 0.21 -27.35
N ARG A 314 -0.60 0.83 -28.53
CA ARG A 314 0.26 0.53 -29.69
C ARG A 314 1.74 0.75 -29.36
N ALA A 315 2.07 1.88 -28.74
CA ALA A 315 3.44 2.23 -28.40
C ALA A 315 4.03 1.28 -27.33
N ALA A 316 3.25 0.93 -26.30
CA ALA A 316 3.65 -0.01 -25.25
C ALA A 316 3.93 -1.42 -25.82
N ARG A 317 3.06 -1.94 -26.68
CA ARG A 317 3.24 -3.24 -27.36
C ARG A 317 4.49 -3.28 -28.23
N ALA A 318 4.81 -2.15 -28.88
CA ALA A 318 5.99 -2.00 -29.73
C ALA A 318 7.30 -1.79 -28.95
N THR A 319 7.22 -1.48 -27.67
CA THR A 319 8.39 -1.14 -26.83
C THR A 319 8.43 -2.03 -25.57
N PRO A 320 8.68 -3.34 -25.73
CA PRO A 320 8.69 -4.26 -24.60
C PRO A 320 9.77 -3.90 -23.58
N ILE A 321 9.47 -4.08 -22.31
CA ILE A 321 10.40 -3.85 -21.20
C ILE A 321 10.84 -5.18 -20.59
N GLY A 322 12.04 -5.17 -20.00
CA GLY A 322 12.45 -6.22 -19.08
C GLY A 322 11.73 -6.10 -17.73
N ARG A 323 12.06 -7.00 -16.81
CA ARG A 323 11.65 -6.89 -15.41
C ARG A 323 12.08 -5.54 -14.84
N PHE A 324 11.13 -4.79 -14.29
CA PHE A 324 11.39 -3.53 -13.62
C PHE A 324 10.81 -3.54 -12.20
N ILE A 325 11.67 -3.46 -11.20
CA ILE A 325 11.28 -3.19 -9.81
C ILE A 325 11.77 -1.79 -9.50
N ALA A 326 10.85 -0.89 -9.12
CA ALA A 326 11.22 0.46 -8.74
C ALA A 326 12.16 0.44 -7.51
N PRO A 327 13.17 1.33 -7.41
CA PRO A 327 14.15 1.30 -6.32
C PRO A 327 13.54 1.25 -4.91
N HIS A 328 12.44 1.96 -4.67
CA HIS A 328 11.75 1.98 -3.38
C HIS A 328 10.94 0.70 -3.07
N MET A 329 10.68 -0.13 -4.07
CA MET A 329 9.91 -1.38 -3.98
C MET A 329 10.79 -2.62 -3.77
N TYR A 330 12.12 -2.47 -3.69
CA TYR A 330 13.00 -3.57 -3.28
C TYR A 330 12.84 -3.89 -1.79
N GLN A 331 13.06 -5.16 -1.43
CA GLN A 331 12.97 -5.57 -0.02
C GLN A 331 14.03 -4.88 0.84
N SER A 332 15.21 -4.59 0.30
CA SER A 332 16.24 -3.81 0.99
C SER A 332 15.77 -2.40 1.35
N ALA A 333 15.09 -1.71 0.41
CA ALA A 333 14.56 -0.37 0.63
C ALA A 333 13.42 -0.37 1.65
N LEU A 334 12.52 -1.36 1.60
CA LEU A 334 11.48 -1.52 2.61
C LEU A 334 12.07 -1.77 4.00
N ARG A 335 13.03 -2.70 4.11
CA ARG A 335 13.72 -2.97 5.38
C ARG A 335 14.42 -1.74 5.92
N GLN A 336 15.01 -0.92 5.07
CA GLN A 336 15.60 0.35 5.50
C GLN A 336 14.55 1.25 6.15
N ARG A 337 13.42 1.51 5.47
CA ARG A 337 12.35 2.39 6.01
C ARG A 337 11.72 1.83 7.29
N VAL A 338 11.50 0.52 7.36
CA VAL A 338 10.99 -0.15 8.58
C VAL A 338 12.01 -0.07 9.72
N GLY A 339 13.29 -0.28 9.43
CA GLY A 339 14.37 -0.15 10.42
C GLY A 339 14.49 1.28 10.94
N GLU A 340 14.48 2.28 10.06
CA GLU A 340 14.47 3.71 10.41
C GLU A 340 13.26 4.06 11.29
N LEU A 341 12.07 3.56 10.94
CA LEU A 341 10.87 3.73 11.75
C LEU A 341 11.04 3.15 13.16
N VAL A 342 11.57 1.93 13.29
CA VAL A 342 11.67 1.26 14.61
C VAL A 342 12.78 1.86 15.49
N GLU A 343 13.89 2.29 14.90
CA GLU A 343 15.06 2.78 15.65
C GLU A 343 15.12 4.30 15.83
N THR A 344 14.22 5.05 15.21
CA THR A 344 14.11 6.50 15.46
C THR A 344 13.72 6.78 16.91
N ASP A 345 14.40 7.76 17.54
CA ASP A 345 14.02 8.29 18.85
C ASP A 345 12.77 9.18 18.72
N TRP A 346 11.61 8.52 18.68
CA TRP A 346 10.32 9.17 18.59
C TRP A 346 9.96 9.98 19.84
N HIS A 347 10.53 9.63 21.00
CA HIS A 347 10.35 10.42 22.21
C HIS A 347 10.98 11.81 22.05
N ALA A 348 12.25 11.87 21.63
CA ALA A 348 12.92 13.14 21.36
C ALA A 348 12.22 13.95 20.27
N LYS A 349 11.76 13.30 19.18
CA LYS A 349 11.00 13.97 18.12
C LYS A 349 9.67 14.54 18.63
N ALA A 350 8.92 13.79 19.44
CA ALA A 350 7.67 14.27 20.01
C ALA A 350 7.89 15.46 20.95
N GLN A 351 8.94 15.41 21.79
CA GLN A 351 9.32 16.53 22.65
C GLN A 351 9.64 17.78 21.82
N GLN A 352 10.43 17.64 20.76
CA GLN A 352 10.76 18.75 19.87
C GLN A 352 9.51 19.37 19.21
N LEU A 353 8.59 18.53 18.72
CA LEU A 353 7.33 18.98 18.13
C LEU A 353 6.52 19.81 19.13
N LEU A 354 6.38 19.34 20.36
CA LEU A 354 5.61 20.03 21.39
C LEU A 354 6.26 21.35 21.79
N SER A 355 7.58 21.38 21.97
CA SER A 355 8.31 22.62 22.25
C SER A 355 8.10 23.66 21.15
N ARG A 356 8.10 23.25 19.87
CA ARG A 356 7.81 24.14 18.74
C ARG A 356 6.37 24.69 18.79
N ARG A 357 5.37 23.85 19.06
CA ARG A 357 3.96 24.29 19.14
C ARG A 357 3.72 25.27 20.28
N VAL A 358 4.31 25.01 21.45
CA VAL A 358 4.26 25.93 22.60
C VAL A 358 4.89 27.27 22.23
N ALA A 359 6.04 27.28 21.55
CA ALA A 359 6.68 28.50 21.10
C ALA A 359 5.87 29.26 20.03
N ALA A 360 5.10 28.54 19.22
CA ALA A 360 4.24 29.11 18.17
C ALA A 360 2.87 29.59 18.67
N PHE A 361 2.57 29.46 19.98
CA PHE A 361 1.24 29.72 20.56
C PHE A 361 0.10 28.91 19.92
N GLU A 362 0.43 27.84 19.21
CA GLU A 362 -0.54 26.81 18.84
C GLU A 362 -0.91 26.11 20.15
N GLY A 363 -2.18 26.26 20.58
CA GLY A 363 -2.63 25.78 21.89
C GLY A 363 -2.15 24.35 22.19
N PRO A 364 -1.93 24.01 23.47
CA PRO A 364 -1.40 22.70 23.82
C PRO A 364 -2.26 21.63 23.15
N VAL A 365 -1.60 20.68 22.49
CA VAL A 365 -2.24 19.38 22.22
C VAL A 365 -2.93 18.98 23.51
N ARG A 366 -4.19 18.52 23.45
CA ARG A 366 -4.79 17.80 24.57
C ARG A 366 -3.92 16.57 24.82
N ALA A 367 -2.83 16.74 25.55
CA ALA A 367 -1.81 15.75 25.79
C ALA A 367 -1.94 15.36 27.26
N PRO A 368 -2.21 14.09 27.56
CA PRO A 368 -1.89 13.53 28.85
C PRO A 368 -0.35 13.59 29.03
N HIS A 369 0.07 13.91 30.25
CA HIS A 369 1.44 14.27 30.61
C HIS A 369 2.54 13.33 30.05
N PHE A 370 3.58 13.93 29.45
CA PHE A 370 4.84 13.26 29.10
C PHE A 370 5.72 13.12 30.36
N SER A 371 5.43 12.11 31.17
CA SER A 371 6.25 11.69 32.31
C SER A 371 6.40 10.19 32.29
#